data_AF-A0A3D0GXV0-F1
#
_entry.id   AF-A0A3D0GXV0-F1
#
_cell.length_a   1.000
_cell.length_b   1.000
_cell.length_c   1.000
_cell.angle_alpha   90.00
_cell.angle_beta   90.00
_cell.angle_gamma   90.00
#
_symmetry.space_group_name_H-M   'P 1'
#
loop_
_entity.id
_entity.type
_entity.pdbx_description
1 polymer ?
#
loop_
_entity_poly.entity_id
_entity_poly.type
_entity_poly.pdbx_seq_one_letter_code
_entity_poly.pdbx_strand_id
1 'polypeptide(L)'
;MTYENLYTEFISLFPEDIEYFKKKEEETGADIQDGIHVVFGMVVVPYVIMIVQEAPDKAMKAFEFFEKMEKSGDSRIAEVVEFTVLENLLSEEKGVISQCAGFFGEETRKAADDVGKWAISSEK
;
A
#
# COMPACT_ATOMS: atom_id res chain seq x y z
N MET A 1 5.16 -7.59 -13.24
CA MET A 1 3.91 -7.44 -12.49
C MET A 1 2.80 -7.11 -13.46
N THR A 2 1.59 -7.61 -13.21
CA THR A 2 0.38 -7.24 -13.94
C THR A 2 -0.68 -6.79 -12.95
N TYR A 3 -1.58 -5.90 -13.38
CA TYR A 3 -2.62 -5.33 -12.51
C TYR A 3 -3.45 -6.40 -11.80
N GLU A 4 -3.80 -7.47 -12.52
CA GLU A 4 -4.66 -8.56 -12.05
C GLU A 4 -3.98 -9.44 -11.00
N ASN A 5 -2.65 -9.45 -10.93
CA ASN A 5 -1.89 -10.31 -10.02
C ASN A 5 -1.29 -9.55 -8.83
N LEU A 6 -1.47 -8.22 -8.74
CA LEU A 6 -0.83 -7.37 -7.74
C LEU A 6 -1.02 -7.89 -6.30
N TYR A 7 -2.23 -8.31 -5.96
CA TYR A 7 -2.53 -8.79 -4.62
C TYR A 7 -1.81 -10.11 -4.31
N THR A 8 -1.87 -11.07 -5.24
CA THR A 8 -1.19 -12.36 -5.08
C THR A 8 0.33 -12.19 -5.06
N GLU A 9 0.89 -11.31 -5.90
CA GLU A 9 2.31 -10.97 -5.90
C GLU A 9 2.73 -10.34 -4.56
N PHE A 10 1.92 -9.44 -3.99
CA PHE A 10 2.21 -8.80 -2.71
C PHE A 10 2.23 -9.79 -1.54
N ILE A 11 1.17 -10.59 -1.34
CA ILE A 11 1.11 -11.52 -0.20
C ILE A 11 2.18 -12.62 -0.29
N SER A 12 2.62 -12.95 -1.51
CA SER A 12 3.72 -13.90 -1.74
C SER A 12 5.08 -13.39 -1.26
N LEU A 13 5.23 -12.08 -0.98
CA LEU A 13 6.42 -11.53 -0.35
C LEU A 13 6.53 -11.88 1.14
N PHE A 14 5.41 -12.27 1.75
CA PHE A 14 5.27 -12.49 3.19
C PHE A 14 4.63 -13.87 3.48
N PRO A 15 5.22 -14.98 3.00
CA PRO A 15 4.67 -16.32 3.24
C PRO A 15 4.54 -16.64 4.73
N GLU A 16 5.37 -16.04 5.59
CA GLU A 16 5.30 -16.18 7.04
C GLU A 16 4.04 -15.56 7.67
N ASP A 17 3.41 -14.59 7.00
CA ASP A 17 2.25 -13.86 7.50
C ASP A 17 0.96 -14.23 6.76
N ILE A 18 0.96 -15.36 6.03
CA ILE A 18 -0.20 -15.78 5.22
C ILE A 18 -1.49 -15.90 6.06
N GLU A 19 -1.37 -16.28 7.34
CA GLU A 19 -2.49 -16.38 8.27
C GLU A 19 -3.07 -15.01 8.67
N TYR A 20 -2.24 -13.94 8.67
CA TYR A 20 -2.76 -12.58 8.82
C TYR A 20 -3.68 -12.24 7.65
N PHE A 21 -3.22 -12.47 6.42
CA PHE A 21 -3.98 -12.10 5.21
C PHE A 21 -5.30 -12.85 5.13
N LYS A 22 -5.29 -14.18 5.32
CA LYS A 22 -6.52 -14.99 5.35
C LYS A 22 -7.51 -14.50 6.40
N LYS A 23 -7.03 -14.25 7.62
CA LYS A 23 -7.88 -13.75 8.69
C LYS A 23 -8.47 -12.37 8.34
N LYS A 24 -7.68 -11.51 7.71
CA LYS A 24 -8.13 -10.17 7.30
C LYS A 24 -9.15 -10.22 6.16
N GLU A 25 -8.96 -11.11 5.19
CA GLU A 25 -9.95 -11.42 4.15
C GLU A 25 -11.27 -11.90 4.77
N GLU A 26 -11.22 -12.84 5.72
CA GLU A 26 -12.41 -13.34 6.43
C GLU A 26 -13.12 -12.24 7.26
N GLU A 27 -12.35 -11.39 7.96
CA GLU A 27 -12.90 -10.29 8.77
C GLU A 27 -13.59 -9.22 7.92
N THR A 28 -13.03 -8.90 6.77
CA THR A 28 -13.51 -7.81 5.90
C THR A 28 -14.51 -8.30 4.87
N GLY A 29 -14.50 -9.59 4.55
CA GLY A 29 -15.23 -10.18 3.44
C GLY A 29 -14.66 -9.80 2.07
N ALA A 30 -13.52 -9.10 2.01
CA ALA A 30 -12.93 -8.62 0.77
C ALA A 30 -12.19 -9.76 0.05
N ASP A 31 -12.41 -9.87 -1.25
CA ASP A 31 -11.66 -10.76 -2.12
C ASP A 31 -11.18 -10.08 -3.40
N ILE A 32 -10.41 -10.82 -4.22
CA ILE A 32 -9.83 -10.29 -5.46
C ILE A 32 -10.88 -9.87 -6.52
N GLN A 33 -12.10 -10.39 -6.43
CA GLN A 33 -13.22 -10.06 -7.32
C GLN A 33 -13.84 -8.71 -7.00
N ASP A 34 -13.68 -8.19 -5.77
CA ASP A 34 -14.13 -6.85 -5.38
C ASP A 34 -13.29 -5.73 -6.01
N GLY A 35 -12.17 -6.07 -6.64
CA GLY A 35 -11.27 -5.16 -7.32
C GLY A 35 -10.05 -4.80 -6.48
N ILE A 36 -8.95 -4.46 -7.17
CA ILE A 36 -7.63 -4.38 -6.54
C ILE A 36 -7.55 -3.28 -5.48
N HIS A 37 -8.22 -2.15 -5.68
CA HIS A 37 -8.23 -1.05 -4.71
C HIS A 37 -8.96 -1.44 -3.42
N VAL A 38 -10.00 -2.26 -3.51
CA VAL A 38 -10.75 -2.73 -2.34
C VAL A 38 -9.88 -3.66 -1.51
N VAL A 39 -9.30 -4.70 -2.13
CA VAL A 39 -8.45 -5.65 -1.39
C VAL A 39 -7.18 -4.99 -0.87
N PHE A 40 -6.57 -4.05 -1.61
CA PHE A 40 -5.43 -3.29 -1.09
C PHE A 40 -5.83 -2.42 0.09
N GLY A 41 -6.94 -1.69 0.01
CA GLY A 41 -7.39 -0.81 1.09
C GLY A 41 -7.81 -1.57 2.36
N MET A 42 -8.49 -2.70 2.20
CA MET A 42 -9.03 -3.47 3.34
C MET A 42 -8.05 -4.46 3.96
N VAL A 43 -7.10 -4.98 3.17
CA VAL A 43 -6.19 -6.05 3.60
C VAL A 43 -4.74 -5.59 3.63
N VAL A 44 -4.23 -5.04 2.52
CA VAL A 44 -2.80 -4.69 2.38
C VAL A 44 -2.43 -3.47 3.23
N VAL A 45 -3.21 -2.40 3.17
CA VAL A 45 -2.92 -1.15 3.91
C VAL A 45 -2.86 -1.39 5.42
N PRO A 46 -3.82 -2.09 6.06
CA PRO A 46 -3.71 -2.42 7.48
C PRO A 46 -2.45 -3.23 7.82
N TYR A 47 -2.04 -4.15 6.95
CA TYR A 47 -0.80 -4.90 7.12
C TYR A 47 0.43 -3.99 7.07
N VAL A 48 0.48 -3.08 6.09
CA VAL A 48 1.59 -2.11 5.95
C VAL A 48 1.70 -1.22 7.18
N ILE A 49 0.58 -0.71 7.69
CA ILE A 49 0.54 0.11 8.91
C ILE A 49 1.15 -0.64 10.09
N MET A 50 0.77 -1.92 10.28
CA MET A 50 1.29 -2.77 11.35
C MET A 50 2.81 -2.99 11.21
N ILE A 51 3.29 -3.41 10.04
CA ILE A 51 4.72 -3.72 9.87
C ILE A 51 5.62 -2.49 9.90
N VAL A 52 5.13 -1.30 9.54
CA VAL A 52 5.88 -0.04 9.70
C VAL A 52 6.22 0.23 11.17
N GLN A 53 5.34 -0.18 12.08
CA GLN A 53 5.51 0.03 13.51
C GLN A 53 6.30 -1.10 14.18
N GLU A 54 6.12 -2.33 13.72
CA GLU A 54 6.59 -3.53 14.44
C GLU A 54 7.73 -4.28 13.74
N ALA A 55 7.86 -4.17 12.42
CA ALA A 55 8.77 -4.98 11.62
C ALA A 55 9.37 -4.18 10.44
N PRO A 56 10.33 -3.26 10.68
CA PRO A 56 10.92 -2.40 9.66
C PRO A 56 11.49 -3.14 8.43
N ASP A 57 12.04 -4.35 8.60
CA ASP A 57 12.54 -5.15 7.47
C ASP A 57 11.41 -5.62 6.55
N LYS A 58 10.24 -5.95 7.10
CA LYS A 58 9.04 -6.29 6.31
C LYS A 58 8.46 -5.04 5.66
N ALA A 59 8.43 -3.93 6.38
CA ALA A 59 8.02 -2.64 5.83
C ALA A 59 8.88 -2.29 4.61
N MET A 60 10.20 -2.37 4.71
CA MET A 60 11.12 -2.10 3.59
C MET A 60 10.76 -2.96 2.36
N LYS A 61 10.54 -4.27 2.54
CA LYS A 61 10.10 -5.15 1.42
C LYS A 61 8.77 -4.70 0.80
N ALA A 62 7.81 -4.27 1.60
CA ALA A 62 6.52 -3.78 1.10
C ALA A 62 6.71 -2.50 0.27
N PHE A 63 7.49 -1.54 0.76
CA PHE A 63 7.77 -0.30 0.05
C PHE A 63 8.64 -0.50 -1.20
N GLU A 64 9.56 -1.46 -1.20
CA GLU A 64 10.26 -1.87 -2.43
C GLU A 64 9.30 -2.44 -3.49
N PHE A 65 8.22 -3.10 -3.07
CA PHE A 65 7.19 -3.55 -3.98
C PHE A 65 6.37 -2.38 -4.53
N PHE A 66 5.99 -1.42 -3.68
CA PHE A 66 5.31 -0.18 -4.13
C PHE A 66 6.18 0.64 -5.08
N GLU A 67 7.48 0.72 -4.84
CA GLU A 67 8.43 1.36 -5.75
C GLU A 67 8.49 0.67 -7.12
N LYS A 68 8.36 -0.66 -7.16
CA LYS A 68 8.27 -1.41 -8.42
C LYS A 68 6.93 -1.16 -9.13
N MET A 69 5.83 -1.02 -8.37
CA MET A 69 4.51 -0.67 -8.91
C MET A 69 4.56 0.68 -9.61
N GLU A 70 5.11 1.71 -8.97
CA GLU A 70 5.30 3.04 -9.55
C GLU A 70 6.18 3.01 -10.82
N LYS A 71 7.25 2.20 -10.79
CA LYS A 71 8.18 2.05 -11.93
C LYS A 71 7.65 1.15 -13.05
N SER A 72 6.48 0.54 -12.91
CA SER A 72 5.98 -0.48 -13.84
C SER A 72 5.64 0.07 -15.23
N GLY A 73 5.36 1.38 -15.32
CA GLY A 73 4.87 2.02 -16.54
C GLY A 73 3.40 1.75 -16.87
N ASP A 74 2.68 0.95 -16.06
CA ASP A 74 1.23 0.79 -16.14
C ASP A 74 0.56 1.77 -15.16
N SER A 75 -0.16 2.76 -15.70
CA SER A 75 -0.80 3.79 -14.88
C SER A 75 -1.82 3.21 -13.91
N ARG A 76 -2.50 2.11 -14.26
CA ARG A 76 -3.46 1.47 -13.34
C ARG A 76 -2.76 0.90 -12.12
N ILE A 77 -1.52 0.42 -12.27
CA ILE A 77 -0.72 -0.13 -11.17
C ILE A 77 -0.22 1.00 -10.27
N ALA A 78 0.26 2.10 -10.85
CA ALA A 78 0.66 3.29 -10.10
C ALA A 78 -0.53 3.88 -9.30
N GLU A 79 -1.71 3.96 -9.92
CA GLU A 79 -2.94 4.44 -9.26
C GLU A 79 -3.30 3.66 -7.98
N VAL A 80 -2.99 2.36 -7.89
CA VAL A 80 -3.19 1.58 -6.65
C VAL A 80 -2.29 2.07 -5.53
N VAL A 81 -1.04 2.42 -5.84
CA VAL A 81 -0.12 2.98 -4.84
C VAL A 81 -0.58 4.38 -4.45
N GLU A 82 -0.85 5.25 -5.42
CA GLU A 82 -1.23 6.65 -5.18
C GLU A 82 -2.55 6.79 -4.41
N PHE A 83 -3.64 6.23 -4.94
CA PHE A 83 -5.01 6.45 -4.46
C PHE A 83 -5.51 5.39 -3.48
N THR A 84 -4.69 4.42 -3.11
CA THR A 84 -5.09 3.43 -2.10
C THR A 84 -4.04 3.29 -1.03
N VAL A 85 -2.78 3.04 -1.40
CA VAL A 85 -1.73 2.88 -0.40
C VAL A 85 -1.36 4.21 0.22
N LEU A 86 -0.87 5.16 -0.57
CA LEU A 86 -0.36 6.45 -0.09
C LEU A 86 -1.45 7.32 0.49
N GLU A 87 -2.61 7.44 -0.16
CA GLU A 87 -3.74 8.21 0.39
C GLU A 87 -4.14 7.75 1.79
N ASN A 88 -4.17 6.42 2.04
CA ASN A 88 -4.47 5.91 3.38
C ASN A 88 -3.31 6.09 4.37
N LEU A 89 -2.06 5.85 3.95
CA LEU A 89 -0.89 5.98 4.82
C LEU A 89 -0.58 7.43 5.21
N LEU A 90 -0.85 8.37 4.30
CA LEU A 90 -0.61 9.80 4.50
C LEU A 90 -1.78 10.50 5.21
N SER A 91 -2.92 9.82 5.37
CA SER A 91 -4.06 10.38 6.11
C SER A 91 -3.69 10.62 7.59
N GLU A 92 -4.01 11.81 8.10
CA GLU A 92 -3.65 12.22 9.47
C GLU A 92 -4.27 11.30 10.53
N GLU A 93 -5.44 10.72 10.26
CA GLU A 93 -6.14 9.78 11.14
C GLU A 93 -5.26 8.58 11.52
N LYS A 94 -4.38 8.13 10.62
CA LYS A 94 -3.55 6.95 10.85
C LYS A 94 -2.25 7.26 11.58
N GLY A 95 -1.79 8.52 11.58
CA GLY A 95 -0.63 8.96 12.36
C GLY A 95 0.71 8.31 12.00
N VAL A 96 0.82 7.61 10.85
CA VAL A 96 2.01 6.83 10.45
C VAL A 96 2.90 7.50 9.40
N ILE A 97 2.50 8.67 8.88
CA ILE A 97 3.19 9.38 7.79
C ILE A 97 4.69 9.57 8.05
N SER A 98 5.06 10.00 9.27
CA SER A 98 6.45 10.26 9.65
C SER A 98 7.30 9.00 9.71
N GLN A 99 6.66 7.84 9.96
CA GLN A 99 7.31 6.54 10.01
C GLN A 99 7.50 5.95 8.60
N CYS A 100 6.62 6.28 7.66
CA CYS A 100 6.68 5.77 6.28
C CYS A 100 7.78 6.42 5.44
N ALA A 101 8.10 7.70 5.70
CA ALA A 101 9.00 8.50 4.84
C ALA A 101 10.40 7.90 4.65
N GLY A 102 10.89 7.10 5.61
CA GLY A 102 12.18 6.42 5.55
C GLY A 102 12.22 5.22 4.61
N PHE A 103 11.06 4.70 4.20
CA PHE A 103 10.94 3.52 3.33
C PHE A 103 10.70 3.86 1.86
N PHE A 104 10.28 5.10 1.54
CA PHE A 104 10.02 5.48 0.16
C PHE A 104 11.28 5.47 -0.69
N GLY A 105 11.17 4.79 -1.84
CA GLY A 105 12.10 4.92 -2.96
C GLY A 105 11.92 6.27 -3.68
N GLU A 106 12.47 6.38 -4.89
CA GLU A 106 12.45 7.66 -5.61
C GLU A 106 11.06 7.97 -6.16
N GLU A 107 10.42 7.02 -6.82
CA GLU A 107 9.12 7.25 -7.49
C GLU A 107 7.98 7.27 -6.48
N THR A 108 7.99 6.37 -5.49
CA THR A 108 7.03 6.40 -4.38
C THR A 108 7.11 7.70 -3.56
N ARG A 109 8.29 8.32 -3.46
CA ARG A 109 8.43 9.63 -2.81
C ARG A 109 7.82 10.75 -3.64
N LYS A 110 8.03 10.76 -4.96
CA LYS A 110 7.39 11.73 -5.87
C LYS A 110 5.87 11.60 -5.81
N ALA A 111 5.36 10.37 -5.89
CA ALA A 111 3.95 10.06 -5.75
C ALA A 111 3.39 10.55 -4.40
N ALA A 112 4.08 10.28 -3.29
CA ALA A 112 3.66 10.74 -1.96
C ALA A 112 3.63 12.27 -1.84
N ASP A 113 4.61 12.97 -2.42
CA ASP A 113 4.62 14.43 -2.46
C ASP A 113 3.43 14.99 -3.26
N ASP A 114 3.04 14.34 -4.36
CA ASP A 114 1.93 14.77 -5.21
C ASP A 114 0.57 14.47 -4.57
N VAL A 115 0.39 13.28 -3.98
CA VAL A 115 -0.81 12.95 -3.17
C VAL A 115 -0.96 13.91 -2.00
N GLY A 116 0.13 14.21 -1.27
CA GLY A 116 0.11 15.14 -0.15
C GLY A 116 -0.28 16.57 -0.55
N LYS A 117 0.18 17.07 -1.69
CA LYS A 117 -0.26 18.37 -2.23
C LYS A 117 -1.75 18.36 -2.57
N TRP A 118 -2.24 17.26 -3.13
CA TRP A 118 -3.64 17.12 -3.52
C TRP A 118 -4.56 17.16 -2.30
N ALA A 119 -4.24 16.41 -1.24
CA ALA A 119 -4.99 16.40 0.01
C ALA A 119 -5.13 17.81 0.62
N ILE A 120 -4.04 18.59 0.66
CA ILE A 120 -4.05 19.99 1.15
C ILE A 120 -4.92 20.90 0.27
N SER A 121 -5.03 20.61 -1.03
CA SER A 121 -5.80 21.41 -1.97
C SER A 121 -7.31 21.12 -1.95
N SER A 122 -7.72 19.90 -1.58
CA SER A 122 -9.12 19.46 -1.50
C SER A 122 -9.84 19.87 -0.22
N GLU A 123 -9.12 20.34 0.80
CA GLU A 123 -9.68 20.80 2.08
C GLU A 123 -10.05 22.30 2.11
N LYS A 124 -10.03 22.98 0.96
CA LYS A 124 -10.41 24.40 0.81
C LYS A 124 -11.71 24.57 0.04
#